data_AF-A0A2S5ZDE2-F1
#
_entry.id   AF-A0A2S5ZDE2-F1
#
_cell.length_a   1.000
_cell.length_b   1.000
_cell.length_c   1.000
_cell.angle_alpha   90.00
_cell.angle_beta   90.00
_cell.angle_gamma   90.00
#
_symmetry.space_group_name_H-M   'P 1'
#
loop_
_entity.id
_entity.type
_entity.pdbx_description
1 polymer ?
#
loop_
_entity_poly.entity_id
_entity_poly.type
_entity_poly.pdbx_seq_one_letter_code
_entity_poly.pdbx_strand_id
1 'polypeptide(L)'
;MNDYLEKILRGQPINYEAFLKKLPEAFRRRHRELFATEKVKANRWLVTILDETAFAELQAVAQTPVSRVDAAKKGDSHRHGTEVSFLLVYHRGLASSRPDVVVIESDGVDIGFERAGSVLIVENEHNFYQYPQMLHFAGEALGRRLQLAYCDVVLGGGNRVTRGAILDWLQGYEEVFCAFDYDAGGLQMFSTIAVSLGDKATFVQPPDWQPWLARFRKLPDTTERFTRAISLAEGLGFVALAEAFRATSKFMEQEMILDE
;
A
#
# COMPACT_ATOMS: atom_id res chain seq x y z
N MET A 1 3.21 18.52 16.48
CA MET A 1 3.19 18.93 17.90
C MET A 1 4.61 19.03 18.42
N ASN A 2 5.45 18.03 18.16
CA ASN A 2 6.87 17.96 18.56
C ASN A 2 7.70 19.18 18.14
N ASP A 3 7.58 19.62 16.88
CA ASP A 3 8.26 20.85 16.41
C ASP A 3 7.91 22.10 17.24
N TYR A 4 6.69 22.21 17.77
CA TYR A 4 6.33 23.32 18.65
C TYR A 4 6.94 23.16 20.04
N LEU A 5 6.92 21.95 20.61
CA LEU A 5 7.49 21.67 21.94
C LEU A 5 9.02 21.87 21.94
N GLU A 6 9.72 21.46 20.88
CA GLU A 6 11.15 21.71 20.71
C GLU A 6 11.47 23.21 20.59
N LYS A 7 10.66 23.96 19.85
CA LYS A 7 10.82 25.41 19.73
C LYS A 7 10.60 26.12 21.07
N ILE A 8 9.63 25.68 21.87
CA ILE A 8 9.38 26.19 23.22
C ILE A 8 10.60 25.92 24.11
N LEU A 9 11.15 24.69 24.10
CA LEU A 9 12.36 24.34 24.86
C LEU A 9 13.58 25.18 24.46
N ARG A 10 13.71 25.49 23.16
CA ARG A 10 14.81 26.31 22.64
C ARG A 10 14.59 27.82 22.80
N GLY A 11 13.51 28.25 23.47
CA GLY A 11 13.17 29.66 23.64
C GLY A 11 12.87 30.38 22.32
N GLN A 12 12.35 29.66 21.31
CA GLN A 12 12.07 30.20 19.99
C GLN A 12 10.60 30.64 19.85
N PRO A 13 10.31 31.77 19.17
CA PRO A 13 8.94 32.22 18.98
C PRO A 13 8.10 31.30 18.10
N ILE A 14 6.94 30.88 18.60
CA ILE A 14 6.00 30.00 17.90
C ILE A 14 4.68 30.70 17.56
N ASN A 15 3.92 30.13 16.63
CA ASN A 15 2.51 30.48 16.45
C ASN A 15 1.69 29.82 17.56
N TYR A 16 1.39 30.58 18.62
CA TYR A 16 0.72 30.06 19.81
C TYR A 16 -0.71 29.58 19.54
N GLU A 17 -1.48 30.29 18.73
CA GLU A 17 -2.84 29.89 18.39
C GLU A 17 -2.87 28.57 17.60
N ALA A 18 -1.94 28.40 16.66
CA ALA A 18 -1.77 27.15 15.94
C ALA A 18 -1.29 26.00 16.85
N PHE A 19 -0.48 26.31 17.86
CA PHE A 19 -0.05 25.36 18.89
C PHE A 19 -1.22 24.91 19.78
N LEU A 20 -2.05 25.83 20.28
CA LEU A 20 -3.22 25.49 21.11
C LEU A 20 -4.18 24.54 20.38
N LYS A 21 -4.40 24.76 19.07
CA LYS A 21 -5.22 23.87 18.22
C LYS A 21 -4.66 22.45 18.09
N LYS A 22 -3.37 22.26 18.36
CA LYS A 22 -2.69 20.95 18.34
C LYS A 22 -2.56 20.30 19.72
N LEU A 23 -2.87 21.01 20.81
CA LEU A 23 -2.88 20.43 22.16
C LEU A 23 -4.06 19.47 22.34
N PRO A 24 -3.88 18.36 23.09
CA PRO A 24 -5.00 17.55 23.57
C PRO A 24 -5.94 18.39 24.45
N GLU A 25 -7.22 18.03 24.48
CA GLU A 25 -8.27 18.85 25.10
C GLU A 25 -8.03 19.14 26.59
N ALA A 26 -7.54 18.15 27.35
CA ALA A 26 -7.21 18.30 28.76
C ALA A 26 -6.16 19.41 29.00
N PHE A 27 -5.10 19.45 28.18
CA PHE A 27 -4.05 20.46 28.25
C PHE A 27 -4.50 21.81 27.67
N ARG A 28 -5.34 21.79 26.62
CA ARG A 28 -5.88 23.01 26.01
C ARG A 28 -6.75 23.80 26.98
N ARG A 29 -7.59 23.13 27.78
CA ARG A 29 -8.47 23.81 28.76
C ARG A 29 -7.67 24.53 29.85
N ARG A 30 -6.49 24.02 30.22
CA ARG A 30 -5.63 24.56 31.27
C ARG A 30 -4.37 25.26 30.74
N HIS A 31 -4.31 25.59 29.45
CA HIS A 31 -3.11 26.15 28.81
C HIS A 31 -2.51 27.39 29.50
N ARG A 32 -3.33 28.20 30.20
CA ARG A 32 -2.88 29.39 30.94
C ARG A 32 -2.20 29.08 32.26
N GLU A 33 -2.42 27.88 32.80
CA GLU A 33 -1.72 27.37 33.98
C GLU A 33 -0.39 26.72 33.58
N LEU A 34 -0.32 26.23 32.34
CA LEU A 34 0.83 25.49 31.81
C LEU A 34 1.87 26.41 31.16
N PHE A 35 1.43 27.51 30.54
CA PHE A 35 2.26 28.37 29.71
C PHE A 35 2.01 29.85 30.00
N ALA A 36 3.09 30.61 30.15
CA ALA A 36 3.08 32.06 30.02
C ALA A 36 3.48 32.45 28.58
N THR A 37 2.85 33.47 28.02
CA THR A 37 3.15 33.92 26.66
C THR A 37 3.49 35.40 26.59
N GLU A 38 4.50 35.71 25.79
CA GLU A 38 4.90 37.08 25.49
C GLU A 38 4.85 37.30 23.98
N LYS A 39 4.15 38.35 23.54
CA LYS A 39 3.98 38.63 22.11
C LYS A 39 5.22 39.30 21.56
N VAL A 40 5.89 38.64 20.60
CA VAL A 40 7.10 39.17 19.96
C VAL A 40 6.75 39.91 18.66
N LYS A 41 5.84 39.35 17.85
CA LYS A 41 5.32 39.97 16.61
C LYS A 41 4.01 39.32 16.18
N ALA A 42 3.42 39.78 15.07
CA ALA A 42 2.20 39.19 14.52
C ALA A 42 2.33 37.66 14.41
N ASN A 43 1.39 36.93 15.04
CA ASN A 43 1.35 35.46 15.08
C ASN A 43 2.60 34.76 15.64
N ARG A 44 3.44 35.45 16.42
CA ARG A 44 4.64 34.89 17.04
C ARG A 44 4.74 35.28 18.51
N TRP A 45 4.82 34.26 19.34
CA TRP A 45 4.84 34.36 20.79
C TRP A 45 6.03 33.58 21.34
N LEU A 46 6.75 34.18 22.28
CA LEU A 46 7.62 33.45 23.17
C LEU A 46 6.74 32.75 24.21
N VAL A 47 7.04 31.50 24.51
CA VAL A 47 6.24 30.68 25.42
C VAL A 47 7.16 30.16 26.50
N THR A 48 6.83 30.49 27.75
CA THR A 48 7.54 30.04 28.94
C THR A 48 6.73 28.94 29.61
N ILE A 49 7.41 27.87 30.02
CA ILE A 49 6.79 26.74 30.71
C ILE A 49 6.61 27.13 32.19
N LEU A 50 5.38 27.04 32.69
CA LEU A 50 5.04 27.35 34.09
C LEU A 50 4.93 26.08 34.94
N ASP A 51 4.50 24.97 34.33
CA ASP A 51 4.39 23.66 34.95
C ASP A 51 5.25 22.65 34.18
N GLU A 52 6.46 22.42 34.68
CA GLU A 52 7.41 21.49 34.07
C GLU A 52 6.93 20.03 34.12
N THR A 53 6.11 19.67 35.12
CA THR A 53 5.59 18.30 35.28
C THR A 53 4.56 18.01 34.21
N ALA A 54 3.57 18.90 34.07
CA ALA A 54 2.57 18.78 33.01
C ALA A 54 3.16 18.98 31.60
N PHE A 55 4.25 19.75 31.47
CA PHE A 55 4.98 19.83 30.20
C PHE A 55 5.72 18.53 29.86
N ALA A 56 6.34 17.86 30.85
CA ALA A 56 6.96 16.55 30.65
C ALA A 56 5.91 15.49 30.30
N GLU A 57 4.74 15.51 30.93
CA GLU A 57 3.60 14.66 30.55
C GLU A 57 3.14 14.95 29.11
N LEU A 58 3.01 16.22 28.74
CA LEU A 58 2.66 16.62 27.37
C LEU A 58 3.72 16.16 26.37
N GLN A 59 5.01 16.22 26.72
CA GLN A 59 6.09 15.68 25.91
C GLN A 59 6.02 14.15 25.80
N ALA A 60 5.72 13.44 26.88
CA ALA A 60 5.55 11.97 26.86
C ALA A 60 4.32 11.53 26.04
N VAL A 61 3.27 12.35 26.01
CA VAL A 61 2.10 12.17 25.12
C VAL A 61 2.44 12.50 23.67
N ALA A 62 3.36 13.45 23.45
CA ALA A 62 3.80 13.88 22.12
C ALA A 62 4.94 13.03 21.52
N GLN A 63 5.69 12.31 22.36
CA GLN A 63 6.73 11.38 21.93
C GLN A 63 6.12 10.25 21.10
N THR A 64 6.74 10.02 19.94
CA THR A 64 6.36 8.97 19.00
C THR A 64 6.42 7.60 19.71
N PRO A 65 5.35 6.77 19.67
CA PRO A 65 5.34 5.47 20.34
C PRO A 65 6.44 4.55 19.82
N VAL A 66 7.07 3.79 20.72
CA VAL A 66 8.19 2.87 20.42
C VAL A 66 7.71 1.43 20.17
N SER A 67 6.43 1.12 20.39
CA SER A 67 5.86 -0.19 20.03
C SER A 67 4.34 -0.15 19.84
N ARG A 68 3.82 -1.11 19.05
CA ARG A 68 2.38 -1.29 18.80
C ARG A 68 1.58 -1.64 20.07
N VAL A 69 2.21 -2.25 21.07
CA VAL A 69 1.57 -2.55 22.37
C VAL A 69 1.26 -1.25 23.12
N ASP A 70 2.13 -0.24 23.01
CA ASP A 70 1.89 1.08 23.58
C ASP A 70 0.92 1.93 22.73
N ALA A 71 0.90 1.72 21.40
CA ALA A 71 -0.06 2.36 20.51
C ALA A 71 -1.49 1.81 20.69
N ALA A 72 -1.64 0.51 20.95
CA ALA A 72 -2.93 -0.11 21.28
C ALA A 72 -3.48 0.38 22.63
N LYS A 73 -2.62 0.55 23.65
CA LYS A 73 -3.01 1.17 24.93
C LYS A 73 -3.45 2.64 24.80
N LYS A 74 -3.03 3.33 23.75
CA LYS A 74 -3.36 4.75 23.46
C LYS A 74 -4.43 4.95 22.38
N GLY A 75 -5.03 3.87 21.87
CA GLY A 75 -6.13 3.94 20.88
C GLY A 75 -5.71 4.36 19.46
N ASP A 76 -4.42 4.28 19.12
CA ASP A 76 -3.85 4.80 17.87
C ASP A 76 -3.05 3.71 17.12
N SER A 77 -3.58 2.48 17.09
CA SER A 77 -2.93 1.29 16.53
C SER A 77 -2.78 1.30 15.00
N HIS A 78 -3.38 2.27 14.30
CA HIS A 78 -3.39 2.36 12.84
C HIS A 78 -2.17 3.09 12.24
N ARG A 79 -1.34 3.73 13.07
CA ARG A 79 -0.19 4.52 12.61
C ARG A 79 1.17 3.82 12.63
N HIS A 80 1.25 2.62 13.20
CA HIS A 80 2.43 1.77 13.03
C HIS A 80 2.17 0.84 11.85
N GLY A 81 2.96 1.01 10.79
CA GLY A 81 3.11 -0.04 9.79
C GLY A 81 3.45 -1.32 10.52
N THR A 82 2.73 -2.41 10.22
CA THR A 82 3.04 -3.71 10.77
C THR A 82 4.51 -4.01 10.50
N GLU A 83 5.32 -4.09 11.55
CA GLU A 83 6.76 -4.45 11.50
C GLU A 83 6.99 -5.81 10.82
N VAL A 84 5.90 -6.59 10.65
CA VAL A 84 5.88 -7.88 9.98
C VAL A 84 4.82 -7.89 8.88
N SER A 85 5.17 -8.38 7.69
CA SER A 85 4.23 -8.67 6.61
C SER A 85 4.22 -10.16 6.31
N PHE A 86 3.03 -10.71 6.04
CA PHE A 86 2.84 -12.11 5.67
C PHE A 86 2.37 -12.19 4.23
N LEU A 87 3.00 -13.05 3.43
CA LEU A 87 2.57 -13.37 2.07
C LEU A 87 2.28 -14.86 1.96
N LEU A 88 1.17 -15.21 1.32
CA LEU A 88 0.88 -16.59 0.92
C LEU A 88 1.47 -16.84 -0.47
N VAL A 89 2.20 -17.93 -0.62
CA VAL A 89 2.95 -18.23 -1.84
C VAL A 89 2.80 -19.69 -2.27
N TYR A 90 2.45 -19.91 -3.53
CA TYR A 90 2.65 -21.19 -4.20
C TYR A 90 3.99 -21.20 -4.91
N HIS A 91 4.77 -22.28 -4.73
CA HIS A 91 6.11 -22.43 -5.30
C HIS A 91 6.38 -23.90 -5.66
N ARG A 92 7.45 -24.19 -6.40
CA ARG A 92 7.79 -25.55 -6.86
C ARG A 92 7.95 -26.62 -5.76
N GLY A 93 8.27 -26.21 -4.54
CA GLY A 93 8.66 -27.09 -3.44
C GLY A 93 7.50 -27.55 -2.54
N LEU A 94 6.26 -27.20 -2.89
CA LEU A 94 5.10 -27.52 -2.06
C LEU A 94 4.85 -29.03 -1.96
N ALA A 95 4.66 -29.49 -0.72
CA ALA A 95 4.29 -30.89 -0.43
C ALA A 95 2.78 -31.14 -0.49
N SER A 96 1.96 -30.09 -0.63
CA SER A 96 0.50 -30.18 -0.61
C SER A 96 -0.14 -29.05 -1.43
N SER A 97 -1.47 -29.03 -1.51
CA SER A 97 -2.23 -27.94 -2.14
C SER A 97 -2.35 -26.68 -1.28
N ARG A 98 -1.75 -26.64 -0.08
CA ARG A 98 -1.73 -25.46 0.78
C ARG A 98 -0.56 -24.54 0.37
N PRO A 99 -0.77 -23.22 0.23
CA PRO A 99 0.34 -22.29 0.04
C PRO A 99 1.23 -22.24 1.29
N ASP A 100 2.50 -21.92 1.09
CA ASP A 100 3.44 -21.60 2.18
C ASP A 100 3.40 -20.11 2.50
N VAL A 101 4.04 -19.75 3.61
CA VAL A 101 4.05 -18.37 4.13
C VAL A 101 5.46 -17.81 4.04
N VAL A 102 5.56 -16.59 3.52
CA VAL A 102 6.76 -15.75 3.68
C VAL A 102 6.48 -14.75 4.78
N VAL A 103 7.39 -14.66 5.75
CA VAL A 103 7.34 -13.66 6.83
C VAL A 103 8.43 -12.63 6.57
N ILE A 104 8.02 -11.39 6.35
CA ILE A 104 8.93 -10.27 6.08
C ILE A 104 8.97 -9.38 7.31
N GLU A 105 10.11 -9.33 7.97
CA GLU A 105 10.38 -8.51 9.16
C GLU A 105 11.34 -7.38 8.79
N SER A 106 11.61 -6.47 9.72
CA SER A 106 12.52 -5.33 9.50
C SER A 106 13.99 -5.74 9.38
N ASP A 107 14.38 -6.89 9.92
CA ASP A 107 15.74 -7.43 9.98
C ASP A 107 15.97 -8.64 9.07
N GLY A 108 14.93 -9.14 8.38
CA GLY A 108 15.08 -10.27 7.49
C GLY A 108 13.78 -10.78 6.86
N VAL A 109 13.94 -11.81 6.04
CA VAL A 109 12.83 -12.54 5.41
C VAL A 109 12.97 -14.00 5.80
N ASP A 110 11.98 -14.52 6.51
CA ASP A 110 11.84 -15.96 6.76
C ASP A 110 11.07 -16.59 5.58
N ILE A 111 11.76 -17.47 4.86
CA ILE A 111 11.27 -18.15 3.68
C ILE A 111 11.80 -19.58 3.68
N GLY A 112 10.87 -20.54 3.71
CA GLY A 112 11.18 -21.97 3.74
C GLY A 112 11.52 -22.59 2.38
N PHE A 113 11.63 -21.77 1.33
CA PHE A 113 11.84 -22.23 -0.04
C PHE A 113 12.77 -21.30 -0.82
N GLU A 114 13.30 -21.84 -1.92
CA GLU A 114 14.06 -21.04 -2.89
C GLU A 114 13.10 -20.37 -3.86
N ARG A 115 13.22 -19.04 -3.98
CA ARG A 115 12.45 -18.23 -4.93
C ARG A 115 12.68 -18.73 -6.35
N ALA A 116 11.61 -18.73 -7.14
CA ALA A 116 11.72 -18.89 -8.56
C ALA A 116 12.32 -17.63 -9.24
N GLY A 117 12.66 -17.72 -10.53
CA GLY A 117 13.14 -16.54 -11.27
C GLY A 117 12.07 -15.46 -11.44
N SER A 118 10.80 -15.87 -11.51
CA SER A 118 9.66 -14.96 -11.69
C SER A 118 8.55 -15.18 -10.65
N VAL A 119 7.65 -14.21 -10.53
CA VAL A 119 6.48 -14.28 -9.66
C VAL A 119 5.23 -13.71 -10.32
N LEU A 120 4.10 -14.39 -10.15
CA LEU A 120 2.77 -13.91 -10.50
C LEU A 120 2.04 -13.45 -9.24
N ILE A 121 1.72 -12.17 -9.16
CA ILE A 121 0.90 -11.60 -8.11
C ILE A 121 -0.57 -11.67 -8.55
N VAL A 122 -1.40 -12.32 -7.74
CA VAL A 122 -2.84 -12.47 -7.96
C VAL A 122 -3.58 -11.66 -6.90
N GLU A 123 -4.48 -10.77 -7.31
CA GLU A 123 -5.09 -9.79 -6.41
C GLU A 123 -5.93 -10.42 -5.30
N ASN A 124 -6.90 -11.26 -5.69
CA ASN A 124 -7.92 -11.79 -4.80
C ASN A 124 -7.68 -13.26 -4.43
N GLU A 125 -8.36 -13.70 -3.37
CA GLU A 125 -8.19 -15.03 -2.78
C GLU A 125 -8.75 -16.15 -3.66
N HIS A 126 -9.82 -15.89 -4.41
CA HIS A 126 -10.48 -16.89 -5.23
C HIS A 126 -9.62 -17.27 -6.45
N ASN A 127 -9.14 -16.27 -7.19
CA ASN A 127 -8.18 -16.44 -8.27
C ASN A 127 -6.84 -17.00 -7.78
N PHE A 128 -6.39 -16.57 -6.60
CA PHE A 128 -5.16 -17.11 -6.01
C PHE A 128 -5.30 -18.60 -5.68
N TYR A 129 -6.45 -19.04 -5.18
CA TYR A 129 -6.71 -20.46 -4.95
C TYR A 129 -6.72 -21.26 -6.27
N GLN A 130 -7.19 -20.64 -7.36
CA GLN A 130 -7.14 -21.19 -8.73
C GLN A 130 -5.84 -20.79 -9.46
N TYR A 131 -4.71 -20.82 -8.76
CA TYR A 131 -3.41 -20.42 -9.34
C TYR A 131 -3.01 -21.17 -10.62
N PRO A 132 -3.37 -22.45 -10.88
CA PRO A 132 -3.02 -23.11 -12.13
C PRO A 132 -3.66 -22.42 -13.34
N GLN A 133 -4.93 -22.00 -13.22
CA GLN A 133 -5.65 -21.25 -14.25
C GLN A 133 -5.07 -19.84 -14.41
N MET A 134 -4.69 -19.19 -13.31
CA MET A 134 -4.03 -17.89 -13.38
C MET A 134 -2.65 -17.96 -14.06
N LEU A 135 -1.86 -19.00 -13.81
CA LEU A 135 -0.60 -19.25 -14.51
C LEU A 135 -0.83 -19.54 -16.00
N HIS A 136 -1.88 -20.28 -16.34
CA HIS A 136 -2.26 -20.54 -17.73
C HIS A 136 -2.60 -19.23 -18.45
N PHE A 137 -3.56 -18.47 -17.92
CA PHE A 137 -3.96 -17.18 -18.46
C PHE A 137 -2.79 -16.21 -18.60
N ALA A 138 -1.99 -16.05 -17.54
CA ALA A 138 -0.82 -15.17 -17.59
C ALA A 138 0.21 -15.66 -18.62
N GLY A 139 0.35 -16.97 -18.78
CA GLY A 139 1.21 -17.53 -19.80
C GLY A 139 0.74 -17.25 -21.24
N GLU A 140 -0.56 -17.37 -21.50
CA GLU A 140 -1.17 -17.01 -22.79
C GLU A 140 -1.02 -15.51 -23.07
N ALA A 141 -1.32 -14.67 -22.09
CA ALA A 141 -1.17 -13.22 -22.17
C ALA A 141 0.28 -12.79 -22.50
N LEU A 142 1.27 -13.46 -21.90
CA LEU A 142 2.69 -13.17 -22.10
C LEU A 142 3.31 -13.92 -23.30
N GLY A 143 2.57 -14.80 -23.97
CA GLY A 143 3.07 -15.62 -25.07
C GLY A 143 4.14 -16.65 -24.65
N ARG A 144 4.18 -17.06 -23.37
CA ARG A 144 5.09 -18.10 -22.86
C ARG A 144 4.45 -18.88 -21.73
N ARG A 145 4.76 -20.16 -21.62
CA ARG A 145 4.24 -20.99 -20.53
C ARG A 145 4.73 -20.47 -19.18
N LEU A 146 3.84 -20.36 -18.18
CA LEU A 146 4.18 -20.16 -16.77
C LEU A 146 3.83 -21.40 -15.94
N GLN A 147 4.72 -21.81 -15.03
CA GLN A 147 4.48 -22.90 -14.09
C GLN A 147 5.36 -22.75 -12.85
N LEU A 148 4.97 -23.39 -11.75
CA LEU A 148 5.66 -23.26 -10.44
C LEU A 148 7.16 -23.58 -10.47
N ALA A 149 7.64 -24.37 -11.44
CA ALA A 149 9.06 -24.68 -11.60
C ALA A 149 9.95 -23.43 -11.74
N TYR A 150 9.39 -22.32 -12.25
CA TYR A 150 10.12 -21.07 -12.51
C TYR A 150 9.28 -19.79 -12.29
N CYS A 151 8.02 -19.92 -11.86
CA CYS A 151 7.15 -18.80 -11.51
C CYS A 151 6.41 -19.08 -10.20
N ASP A 152 6.78 -18.38 -9.13
CA ASP A 152 6.02 -18.42 -7.87
C ASP A 152 4.67 -17.70 -8.06
N VAL A 153 3.66 -18.02 -7.24
CA VAL A 153 2.38 -17.30 -7.25
C VAL A 153 2.10 -16.73 -5.87
N VAL A 154 1.87 -15.43 -5.77
CA VAL A 154 1.70 -14.70 -4.52
C VAL A 154 0.31 -14.07 -4.44
N LEU A 155 -0.33 -14.16 -3.28
CA LEU A 155 -1.55 -13.41 -2.99
C LEU A 155 -1.21 -11.93 -2.75
N GLY A 156 -1.75 -11.04 -3.58
CA GLY A 156 -1.56 -9.59 -3.46
C GLY A 156 -2.33 -8.96 -2.30
N GLY A 157 -3.58 -9.38 -2.09
CA GLY A 157 -4.41 -8.88 -0.97
C GLY A 157 -4.68 -7.37 -1.06
N GLY A 158 -4.97 -6.87 -2.27
CA GLY A 158 -5.17 -5.45 -2.57
C GLY A 158 -3.92 -4.60 -2.32
N ASN A 159 -4.11 -3.40 -1.76
CA ASN A 159 -3.02 -2.44 -1.47
C ASN A 159 -1.96 -2.93 -0.45
N ARG A 160 -2.06 -4.18 0.06
CA ARG A 160 -1.01 -4.73 0.93
C ARG A 160 0.26 -5.03 0.15
N VAL A 161 0.15 -5.51 -1.08
CA VAL A 161 1.32 -5.84 -1.91
C VAL A 161 2.18 -4.63 -2.28
N THR A 162 1.62 -3.42 -2.19
CA THR A 162 2.33 -2.16 -2.50
C THR A 162 3.09 -1.59 -1.30
N ARG A 163 3.15 -2.30 -0.16
CA ARG A 163 3.93 -1.88 1.01
C ARG A 163 5.43 -2.04 0.73
N GLY A 164 6.24 -1.11 1.24
CA GLY A 164 7.69 -1.07 1.04
C GLY A 164 8.39 -2.41 1.28
N ALA A 165 8.15 -3.05 2.44
CA ALA A 165 8.76 -4.34 2.77
C ALA A 165 8.44 -5.46 1.76
N ILE A 166 7.24 -5.46 1.18
CA ILE A 166 6.84 -6.44 0.15
C ILE A 166 7.48 -6.07 -1.19
N LEU A 167 7.52 -4.79 -1.55
CA LEU A 167 8.20 -4.31 -2.76
C LEU A 167 9.71 -4.64 -2.72
N ASP A 168 10.36 -4.45 -1.58
CA ASP A 168 11.76 -4.80 -1.36
C ASP A 168 12.00 -6.31 -1.49
N TRP A 169 11.06 -7.13 -1.00
CA TRP A 169 11.12 -8.58 -1.20
C TRP A 169 10.94 -8.96 -2.68
N LEU A 170 10.01 -8.32 -3.38
CA LEU A 170 9.74 -8.53 -4.80
C LEU A 170 10.94 -8.16 -5.70
N GLN A 171 11.83 -7.26 -5.26
CA GLN A 171 13.07 -6.95 -5.99
C GLN A 171 13.98 -8.17 -6.22
N GLY A 172 13.84 -9.22 -5.39
CA GLY A 172 14.64 -10.43 -5.56
C GLY A 172 14.19 -11.32 -6.73
N TYR A 173 13.07 -11.04 -7.37
CA TYR A 173 12.66 -11.69 -8.61
C TYR A 173 13.27 -10.98 -9.83
N GLU A 174 13.48 -11.74 -10.91
CA GLU A 174 13.88 -11.20 -12.20
C GLU A 174 12.68 -10.56 -12.90
N GLU A 175 11.50 -11.18 -12.78
CA GLU A 175 10.26 -10.73 -13.41
C GLU A 175 9.08 -10.81 -12.42
N VAL A 176 8.25 -9.76 -12.41
CA VAL A 176 7.08 -9.64 -11.53
C VAL A 176 5.84 -9.38 -12.38
N PHE A 177 4.99 -10.39 -12.53
CA PHE A 177 3.74 -10.30 -13.27
C PHE A 177 2.60 -9.91 -12.33
N CYS A 178 1.88 -8.84 -12.66
CA CYS A 178 0.78 -8.33 -11.87
C CYS A 178 -0.55 -8.67 -12.57
N ALA A 179 -1.24 -9.70 -12.09
CA ALA A 179 -2.60 -9.99 -12.50
C ALA A 179 -3.55 -9.33 -11.48
N PHE A 180 -4.10 -8.19 -11.86
CA PHE A 180 -5.04 -7.39 -11.05
C PHE A 180 -6.33 -7.17 -11.82
N ASP A 181 -7.32 -6.60 -11.14
CA ASP A 181 -8.53 -6.09 -11.78
C ASP A 181 -8.18 -5.09 -12.89
N TYR A 182 -8.92 -5.16 -13.99
CA TYR A 182 -8.84 -4.19 -15.07
C TYR A 182 -9.75 -3.01 -14.73
N ASP A 183 -9.34 -2.25 -13.72
CA ASP A 183 -10.03 -1.05 -13.23
C ASP A 183 -9.03 0.02 -12.75
N ALA A 184 -9.54 1.16 -12.24
CA ALA A 184 -8.67 2.21 -11.71
C ALA A 184 -7.81 1.77 -10.51
N GLY A 185 -8.32 0.85 -9.68
CA GLY A 185 -7.62 0.35 -8.49
C GLY A 185 -6.46 -0.57 -8.87
N GLY A 186 -6.71 -1.55 -9.72
CA GLY A 186 -5.68 -2.46 -10.25
C GLY A 186 -4.56 -1.71 -10.97
N LEU A 187 -4.91 -0.74 -11.82
CA LEU A 187 -3.92 0.10 -12.51
C LEU A 187 -3.11 0.98 -11.55
N GLN A 188 -3.73 1.49 -10.47
CA GLN A 188 -3.03 2.26 -9.45
C GLN A 188 -2.05 1.40 -8.64
N MET A 189 -2.46 0.17 -8.30
CA MET A 189 -1.58 -0.79 -7.63
C MET A 189 -0.39 -1.13 -8.51
N PHE A 190 -0.63 -1.46 -9.78
CA PHE A 190 0.44 -1.72 -10.74
C PHE A 190 1.38 -0.53 -10.89
N SER A 191 0.84 0.69 -11.06
CA SER A 191 1.65 1.90 -11.16
C SER A 191 2.59 2.06 -9.96
N THR A 192 2.13 1.73 -8.75
CA THR A 192 2.97 1.77 -7.54
C THR A 192 4.08 0.73 -7.57
N ILE A 193 3.77 -0.49 -8.01
CA ILE A 193 4.76 -1.57 -8.15
C ILE A 193 5.78 -1.22 -9.23
N ALA A 194 5.34 -0.74 -10.38
CA ALA A 194 6.19 -0.36 -11.51
C ALA A 194 7.16 0.77 -11.15
N VAL A 195 6.73 1.76 -10.35
CA VAL A 195 7.63 2.80 -9.82
C VAL A 195 8.77 2.21 -8.97
N SER A 196 8.48 1.14 -8.22
CA SER A 196 9.47 0.50 -7.35
C SER A 196 10.37 -0.48 -8.10
N LEU A 197 9.81 -1.30 -8.99
CA LEU A 197 10.49 -2.43 -9.62
C LEU A 197 11.02 -2.13 -11.03
N GLY A 198 10.59 -1.02 -11.64
CA GLY A 198 10.94 -0.64 -13.00
C GLY A 198 10.53 -1.70 -14.02
N ASP A 199 11.43 -1.99 -14.95
CA ASP A 199 11.20 -2.89 -16.09
C ASP A 199 10.95 -4.36 -15.70
N LYS A 200 11.15 -4.72 -14.43
CA LYS A 200 10.79 -6.06 -13.91
C LYS A 200 9.28 -6.26 -13.80
N ALA A 201 8.51 -5.18 -13.65
CA ALA A 201 7.08 -5.27 -13.41
C ALA A 201 6.31 -5.26 -14.74
N THR A 202 5.50 -6.29 -14.96
CA THR A 202 4.61 -6.40 -16.11
C THR A 202 3.17 -6.54 -15.66
N PHE A 203 2.28 -5.69 -16.17
CA PHE A 203 0.84 -5.85 -15.97
C PHE A 203 0.32 -6.93 -16.91
N VAL A 204 -0.28 -7.99 -16.37
CA VAL A 204 -0.79 -9.11 -17.18
C VAL A 204 -2.04 -8.64 -17.90
N GLN A 205 -2.00 -8.65 -19.23
CA GLN A 205 -3.14 -8.36 -20.10
C GLN A 205 -3.03 -9.19 -21.38
N PRO A 206 -4.15 -9.64 -21.97
CA PRO A 206 -4.12 -10.34 -23.23
C PRO A 206 -3.58 -9.42 -24.35
N PRO A 207 -2.93 -9.98 -25.38
CA PRO A 207 -2.46 -9.21 -26.53
C PRO A 207 -3.61 -8.64 -27.36
N ASP A 208 -4.81 -9.23 -27.26
CA ASP A 208 -6.04 -8.78 -27.89
C ASP A 208 -7.20 -8.83 -26.88
N TRP A 209 -7.85 -7.68 -26.70
CA TRP A 209 -8.99 -7.51 -25.81
C TRP A 209 -10.33 -7.90 -26.45
N GLN A 210 -10.40 -8.06 -27.77
CA GLN A 210 -11.65 -8.28 -28.48
C GLN A 210 -12.45 -9.51 -27.98
N PRO A 211 -11.82 -10.68 -27.69
CA PRO A 211 -12.54 -11.82 -27.11
C PRO A 211 -13.06 -11.57 -25.69
N TRP A 212 -12.45 -10.61 -24.99
CA TRP A 212 -12.69 -10.34 -23.57
C TRP A 212 -13.71 -9.23 -23.33
N LEU A 213 -14.10 -8.45 -24.35
CA LEU A 213 -15.01 -7.29 -24.18
C LEU A 213 -16.33 -7.65 -23.48
N ALA A 214 -16.87 -8.84 -23.72
CA ALA A 214 -18.11 -9.32 -23.07
C ALA A 214 -17.95 -9.59 -21.56
N ARG A 215 -16.71 -9.69 -21.08
CA ARG A 215 -16.37 -9.88 -19.66
C ARG A 215 -16.22 -8.57 -18.89
N PHE A 216 -16.17 -7.43 -19.57
CA PHE A 216 -16.27 -6.12 -18.93
C PHE A 216 -17.73 -5.89 -18.49
N ARG A 217 -18.01 -6.18 -17.22
CA ARG A 217 -19.36 -6.18 -16.66
C ARG A 217 -19.55 -5.15 -15.55
N LYS A 218 -18.48 -4.78 -14.85
CA LYS A 218 -18.54 -3.87 -13.69
C LYS A 218 -18.71 -2.43 -14.16
N LEU A 219 -19.79 -1.79 -13.72
CA LEU A 219 -19.96 -0.37 -13.98
C LEU A 219 -19.02 0.45 -13.09
N PRO A 220 -18.42 1.53 -13.61
CA PRO A 220 -17.69 2.46 -12.76
C PRO A 220 -18.65 3.15 -11.78
N ASP A 221 -18.23 3.30 -10.53
CA ASP A 221 -19.03 3.99 -9.50
C ASP A 221 -19.29 5.46 -9.86
N THR A 222 -18.32 6.10 -10.51
CA THR A 222 -18.40 7.50 -10.95
C THR A 222 -17.67 7.72 -12.27
N THR A 223 -18.05 8.80 -12.98
CA THR A 223 -17.39 9.24 -14.21
C THR A 223 -15.93 9.60 -13.98
N GLU A 224 -15.59 10.18 -12.82
CA GLU A 224 -14.21 10.50 -12.45
C GLU A 224 -13.35 9.24 -12.31
N ARG A 225 -13.91 8.17 -11.70
CA ARG A 225 -13.21 6.89 -11.57
C ARG A 225 -12.95 6.27 -12.93
N PHE A 226 -13.93 6.32 -13.83
CA PHE A 226 -13.78 5.84 -15.20
C PHE A 226 -12.73 6.63 -15.99
N THR A 227 -12.80 7.96 -15.94
CA THR A 227 -11.84 8.85 -16.61
C THR A 227 -10.42 8.60 -16.08
N ARG A 228 -10.27 8.44 -14.76
CA ARG A 228 -8.99 8.09 -14.13
C ARG A 228 -8.44 6.76 -14.61
N ALA A 229 -9.26 5.72 -14.75
CA ALA A 229 -8.82 4.43 -15.27
C ALA A 229 -8.26 4.55 -16.70
N ILE A 230 -8.95 5.29 -17.57
CA ILE A 230 -8.49 5.56 -18.94
C ILE A 230 -7.14 6.30 -18.90
N SER A 231 -7.04 7.40 -18.14
CA SER A 231 -5.79 8.16 -18.04
C SER A 231 -4.63 7.34 -17.46
N LEU A 232 -4.90 6.46 -16.49
CA LEU A 232 -3.89 5.55 -15.95
C LEU A 232 -3.44 4.53 -17.00
N ALA A 233 -4.37 3.89 -17.71
CA ALA A 233 -4.05 2.93 -18.76
C ALA A 233 -3.19 3.59 -19.85
N GLU A 234 -3.56 4.78 -20.32
CA GLU A 234 -2.79 5.53 -21.32
C GLU A 234 -1.41 5.95 -20.80
N GLY A 235 -1.33 6.45 -19.57
CA GLY A 235 -0.07 6.84 -18.94
C GLY A 235 0.90 5.66 -18.73
N LEU A 236 0.36 4.45 -18.60
CA LEU A 236 1.11 3.20 -18.52
C LEU A 236 1.40 2.57 -19.90
N GLY A 237 0.92 3.19 -20.99
CA GLY A 237 1.09 2.68 -22.35
C GLY A 237 0.12 1.55 -22.73
N PHE A 238 -0.88 1.25 -21.92
CA PHE A 238 -1.89 0.20 -22.14
C PHE A 238 -3.03 0.70 -23.04
N VAL A 239 -2.68 1.08 -24.27
CA VAL A 239 -3.61 1.71 -25.23
C VAL A 239 -4.81 0.81 -25.53
N ALA A 240 -4.57 -0.48 -25.79
CA ALA A 240 -5.64 -1.44 -26.10
C ALA A 240 -6.61 -1.63 -24.92
N LEU A 241 -6.13 -1.57 -23.67
CA LEU A 241 -6.99 -1.63 -22.49
C LEU A 241 -7.81 -0.34 -22.34
N ALA A 242 -7.22 0.83 -22.60
CA ALA A 242 -7.95 2.10 -22.59
C ALA A 242 -9.06 2.13 -23.65
N GLU A 243 -8.83 1.53 -24.83
CA GLU A 243 -9.85 1.33 -25.86
C GLU A 243 -10.95 0.36 -25.41
N ALA A 244 -10.61 -0.74 -24.75
CA ALA A 244 -11.58 -1.67 -24.17
C ALA A 244 -12.48 -0.98 -23.14
N PHE A 245 -11.92 -0.13 -22.27
CA PHE A 245 -12.72 0.70 -21.36
C PHE A 245 -13.69 1.60 -22.13
N ARG A 246 -13.21 2.35 -23.14
CA ARG A 246 -14.08 3.24 -23.93
C ARG A 246 -15.19 2.48 -24.65
N ALA A 247 -14.87 1.34 -25.26
CA ALA A 247 -15.82 0.54 -26.01
C ALA A 247 -16.94 -0.03 -25.12
N THR A 248 -16.60 -0.42 -23.89
CA THR A 248 -17.53 -1.11 -22.99
C THR A 248 -18.17 -0.18 -21.96
N SER A 249 -17.54 0.97 -21.68
CA SER A 249 -17.84 1.87 -20.55
C SER A 249 -17.87 1.14 -19.19
N LYS A 250 -17.11 0.05 -19.07
CA LYS A 250 -17.12 -0.88 -17.93
C LYS A 250 -15.69 -1.28 -17.57
N PHE A 251 -15.56 -1.94 -16.42
CA PHE A 251 -14.36 -2.60 -15.93
C PHE A 251 -14.54 -4.12 -15.96
N MET A 252 -13.42 -4.83 -15.88
CA MET A 252 -13.39 -6.30 -15.77
C MET A 252 -12.70 -6.69 -14.47
N GLU A 253 -13.40 -7.49 -13.66
CA GLU A 253 -12.87 -8.08 -12.43
C GLU A 253 -12.08 -9.35 -12.76
N GLN A 254 -11.06 -9.66 -11.96
CA GLN A 254 -10.14 -10.76 -12.19
C GLN A 254 -10.85 -12.13 -12.22
N GLU A 255 -11.94 -12.30 -11.48
CA GLU A 255 -12.74 -13.53 -11.44
C GLU A 255 -13.25 -13.94 -12.82
N MET A 256 -13.43 -12.98 -13.73
CA MET A 256 -13.85 -13.23 -15.10
C MET A 256 -12.83 -14.06 -15.91
N ILE A 257 -11.58 -14.19 -15.44
CA ILE A 257 -10.56 -15.06 -16.03
C ILE A 257 -10.85 -16.53 -15.77
N LEU A 258 -11.53 -16.86 -14.66
CA LEU A 258 -11.83 -18.24 -14.29
C LEU A 258 -13.09 -18.81 -14.97
N ASP A 259 -13.84 -17.97 -15.67
CA ASP A 259 -15.04 -18.33 -16.44
C ASP A 259 -14.66 -18.82 -17.86
N GLU A 260 -13.56 -19.58 -17.95
CA GLU A 260 -13.04 -20.27 -19.16
C GLU A 260 -13.02 -21.78 -19.00
#